data_AF-A0A2E2M746-F1
#
_entry.id   AF-A0A2E2M746-F1
#
_cell.length_a   1.000
_cell.length_b   1.000
_cell.length_c   1.000
_cell.angle_alpha   90.00
_cell.angle_beta   90.00
_cell.angle_gamma   90.00
#
_symmetry.space_group_name_H-M   'P 1'
#
loop_
_entity.id
_entity.type
_entity.pdbx_description
1 polymer ?
#
loop_
_entity_poly.entity_id
_entity_poly.type
_entity_poly.pdbx_seq_one_letter_code
_entity_poly.pdbx_strand_id
1 'polypeptide(L)'
;MTPFIVPHRALDPAFLDALEELANDSTGNWWRDVLQHPDLVLAVRRNSINAYYRGASIFRIGWKPGQVISFTHAKYLVRPVQTYVALERGEFQFDARDVLQKTYLGMETLNEMCRAASRYAGAEKAGLHPMLAGNADVIDAEIALTRLSSPDDDGEEEPGSSDRRQDRIDAAIAVPENDVPVIRFYEAKHFTNSALRASGGNLPDVVRQITDYERALEAYRAELSAGYFETARALLRFNDMRIQAFGESAARSIAPAIHQIAETGPAPVIDTLPHLIIYGFDKAQRDDLAWGKHLAKLQAAIPGRVRAIGNPTRTTVFNR
;
A
#
# COMPACT_ATOMS: atom_id res chain seq x y z
N MET A 1 -34.66 4.64 -10.17
CA MET A 1 -33.45 3.81 -10.29
C MET A 1 -32.36 4.50 -9.51
N THR A 2 -31.98 3.96 -8.36
CA THR A 2 -30.81 4.41 -7.61
C THR A 2 -29.59 4.06 -8.46
N PRO A 3 -28.67 5.00 -8.75
CA PRO A 3 -27.48 4.68 -9.54
C PRO A 3 -26.68 3.59 -8.81
N PHE A 4 -26.34 2.52 -9.52
CA PHE A 4 -25.45 1.47 -9.04
C PHE A 4 -24.05 2.09 -8.92
N ILE A 5 -23.64 2.45 -7.71
CA ILE A 5 -22.27 2.90 -7.46
C ILE A 5 -21.40 1.66 -7.37
N VAL A 6 -20.53 1.45 -8.37
CA VAL A 6 -19.54 0.37 -8.34
C VAL A 6 -18.64 0.58 -7.13
N PRO A 7 -18.42 -0.45 -6.28
CA PRO A 7 -17.54 -0.32 -5.13
C PRO A 7 -16.16 0.15 -5.57
N HIS A 8 -15.57 1.10 -4.84
CA HIS A 8 -14.24 1.67 -5.17
C HIS A 8 -13.11 0.62 -5.19
N ARG A 9 -13.34 -0.58 -4.66
CA ARG A 9 -12.37 -1.67 -4.58
C ARG A 9 -12.82 -2.94 -5.32
N ALA A 10 -13.62 -2.76 -6.37
CA ALA A 10 -14.03 -3.83 -7.27
C ALA A 10 -13.20 -3.83 -8.56
N LEU A 11 -12.95 -5.02 -9.09
CA LEU A 11 -12.38 -5.25 -10.42
C LEU A 11 -13.45 -5.87 -11.31
N ASP A 12 -13.45 -5.48 -12.58
CA ASP A 12 -14.29 -6.11 -13.59
C ASP A 12 -13.94 -7.61 -13.69
N PRO A 13 -14.92 -8.53 -13.72
CA PRO A 13 -14.65 -9.96 -13.89
C PRO A 13 -13.80 -10.26 -15.13
N ALA A 14 -14.06 -9.59 -16.26
CA ALA A 14 -13.28 -9.80 -17.48
C ALA A 14 -11.83 -9.31 -17.34
N PHE A 15 -11.60 -8.30 -16.50
CA PHE A 15 -10.24 -7.87 -16.16
C PHE A 15 -9.50 -8.95 -15.36
N LEU A 16 -10.17 -9.55 -14.37
CA LEU A 16 -9.58 -10.64 -13.60
C LEU A 16 -9.31 -11.89 -14.47
N ASP A 17 -10.22 -12.22 -15.38
CA ASP A 17 -10.05 -13.34 -16.32
C ASP A 17 -8.83 -13.10 -17.23
N ALA A 18 -8.66 -11.88 -17.75
CA ALA A 18 -7.48 -11.54 -18.56
C ALA A 18 -6.17 -11.55 -17.77
N LEU A 19 -6.18 -11.19 -16.48
CA LEU A 19 -5.01 -11.33 -15.61
C LEU A 19 -4.66 -12.80 -15.35
N GLU A 20 -5.65 -13.67 -15.28
CA GLU A 20 -5.46 -15.12 -15.15
C GLU A 20 -4.84 -15.73 -16.41
N GLU A 21 -5.31 -15.30 -17.59
CA GLU A 21 -4.68 -15.67 -18.87
C GLU A 21 -3.21 -15.24 -18.92
N LEU A 22 -2.90 -14.00 -18.52
CA LEU A 22 -1.52 -13.53 -18.41
C LEU A 22 -0.71 -14.34 -17.40
N ALA A 23 -1.31 -14.72 -16.26
CA ALA A 23 -0.62 -15.54 -15.26
C ALA A 23 -0.27 -16.92 -15.83
N ASN A 24 -1.13 -17.49 -16.66
CA ASN A 24 -0.97 -18.83 -17.24
C ASN A 24 -0.12 -18.87 -18.52
N ASP A 25 0.21 -17.73 -19.10
CA ASP A 25 1.07 -17.65 -20.28
C ASP A 25 2.53 -18.07 -19.98
N SER A 26 2.95 -19.18 -20.57
CA SER A 26 4.28 -19.76 -20.41
C SER A 26 5.43 -18.94 -21.04
N THR A 27 5.13 -17.95 -21.89
CA THR A 27 6.15 -17.13 -22.56
C THR A 27 6.84 -16.13 -21.64
N GLY A 28 6.32 -15.95 -20.41
CA GLY A 28 6.87 -15.02 -19.42
C GLY A 28 6.46 -13.58 -19.72
N ASN A 29 5.88 -12.90 -18.73
CA ASN A 29 5.41 -11.53 -18.87
C ASN A 29 5.50 -10.77 -17.53
N TRP A 30 5.33 -9.46 -17.60
CA TRP A 30 5.45 -8.58 -16.43
C TRP A 30 4.46 -8.91 -15.31
N TRP A 31 3.28 -9.47 -15.62
CA TRP A 31 2.30 -9.82 -14.60
C TRP A 31 2.74 -11.04 -13.79
N ARG A 32 3.30 -12.05 -14.46
CA ARG A 32 3.94 -13.19 -13.79
C ARG A 32 5.06 -12.74 -12.85
N ASP A 33 5.90 -11.80 -13.29
CA ASP A 33 6.95 -11.23 -12.44
C ASP A 33 6.37 -10.47 -11.24
N VAL A 34 5.30 -9.69 -11.42
CA VAL A 34 4.60 -9.00 -10.33
C VAL A 34 4.02 -9.99 -9.30
N LEU A 35 3.41 -11.08 -9.76
CA LEU A 35 2.87 -12.13 -8.90
C LEU A 35 3.98 -12.82 -8.08
N GLN A 36 5.12 -13.11 -8.71
CA GLN A 36 6.25 -13.79 -8.07
C GLN A 36 7.08 -12.89 -7.15
N HIS A 37 7.11 -11.57 -7.38
CA HIS A 37 7.98 -10.66 -6.64
C HIS A 37 7.58 -10.58 -5.16
N PRO A 38 8.46 -10.94 -4.20
CA PRO A 38 8.08 -11.12 -2.79
C PRO A 38 7.82 -9.81 -2.04
N ASP A 39 8.35 -8.68 -2.52
CA ASP A 39 8.20 -7.38 -1.87
C ASP A 39 7.10 -6.50 -2.46
N LEU A 40 6.39 -6.94 -3.51
CA LEU A 40 5.27 -6.15 -4.02
C LEU A 40 4.02 -6.38 -3.17
N VAL A 41 3.38 -5.28 -2.78
CA VAL A 41 2.09 -5.27 -2.09
C VAL A 41 1.03 -4.83 -3.11
N LEU A 42 0.08 -5.72 -3.41
CA LEU A 42 -0.99 -5.43 -4.38
C LEU A 42 -2.16 -4.80 -3.66
N ALA A 43 -2.71 -3.74 -4.24
CA ALA A 43 -3.81 -2.99 -3.66
C ALA A 43 -4.89 -2.77 -4.72
N VAL A 44 -6.11 -3.21 -4.42
CA VAL A 44 -7.25 -3.08 -5.34
C VAL A 44 -7.85 -1.68 -5.22
N ARG A 45 -8.06 -1.05 -6.37
CA ARG A 45 -8.64 0.27 -6.54
C ARG A 45 -9.76 0.18 -7.56
N ARG A 46 -10.32 1.32 -7.95
CA ARG A 46 -11.46 1.42 -8.85
C ARG A 46 -11.10 0.83 -10.22
N ASN A 47 -11.48 -0.43 -10.43
CA ASN A 47 -11.13 -1.23 -11.61
C ASN A 47 -9.63 -1.16 -12.00
N SER A 48 -8.76 -1.09 -10.99
CA SER A 48 -7.30 -1.05 -11.18
C SER A 48 -6.58 -1.67 -9.99
N ILE A 49 -5.35 -2.10 -10.21
CA ILE A 49 -4.49 -2.69 -9.18
C ILE A 49 -3.22 -1.86 -9.12
N ASN A 50 -2.88 -1.38 -7.93
CA ASN A 50 -1.57 -0.77 -7.71
C ASN A 50 -0.62 -1.81 -7.11
N ALA A 51 0.57 -1.95 -7.70
CA ALA A 51 1.66 -2.76 -7.15
C ALA A 51 2.65 -1.82 -6.45
N TYR A 52 2.63 -1.85 -5.13
CA TYR A 52 3.45 -0.97 -4.29
C TYR A 52 4.75 -1.62 -3.86
N TYR A 53 5.82 -0.82 -3.87
CA TYR A 53 7.10 -1.12 -3.24
C TYR A 53 7.58 0.10 -2.45
N ARG A 54 7.72 -0.03 -1.13
CA ARG A 54 8.13 1.08 -0.23
C ARG A 54 7.34 2.39 -0.45
N GLY A 55 6.01 2.29 -0.56
CA GLY A 55 5.10 3.42 -0.80
C GLY A 55 5.07 3.94 -2.24
N ALA A 56 5.97 3.47 -3.12
CA ALA A 56 5.95 3.82 -4.53
C ALA A 56 5.04 2.86 -5.31
N SER A 57 4.08 3.40 -6.08
CA SER A 57 3.29 2.62 -7.04
C SER A 57 4.17 2.27 -8.25
N ILE A 58 4.79 1.09 -8.24
CA ILE A 58 5.65 0.61 -9.33
C ILE A 58 4.84 0.42 -10.60
N PHE A 59 3.67 -0.21 -10.45
CA PHE A 59 2.68 -0.28 -11.51
C PHE A 59 1.33 0.19 -11.00
N ARG A 60 0.61 0.93 -11.85
CA ARG A 60 -0.85 1.01 -11.85
C ARG A 60 -1.32 0.14 -13.00
N ILE A 61 -2.03 -0.94 -12.71
CA ILE A 61 -2.51 -1.91 -13.68
C ILE A 61 -3.98 -1.64 -13.89
N GLY A 62 -4.36 -1.31 -15.12
CA GLY A 62 -5.72 -0.98 -15.48
C GLY A 62 -6.26 -1.91 -16.57
N TRP A 63 -7.55 -1.74 -16.80
CA TRP A 63 -8.32 -2.44 -17.81
C TRP A 63 -8.81 -1.47 -18.86
N LYS A 64 -8.52 -1.76 -20.13
CA LYS A 64 -9.28 -1.25 -21.27
C LYS A 64 -10.03 -2.44 -21.88
N PRO A 65 -11.13 -2.24 -22.63
CA PRO A 65 -11.91 -3.34 -23.18
C PRO A 65 -11.02 -4.38 -23.90
N GLY A 66 -10.85 -5.55 -23.27
CA GLY A 66 -10.04 -6.67 -23.80
C GLY A 66 -8.53 -6.56 -23.60
N GLN A 67 -8.02 -5.59 -22.85
CA GLN A 67 -6.57 -5.40 -22.67
C GLN A 67 -6.20 -4.96 -21.25
N VAL A 68 -5.33 -5.75 -20.62
CA VAL A 68 -4.61 -5.36 -19.41
C VAL A 68 -3.45 -4.43 -19.78
N ILE A 69 -3.38 -3.26 -19.14
CA ILE A 69 -2.33 -2.27 -19.37
C ILE A 69 -1.69 -1.88 -18.04
N SER A 70 -0.37 -1.93 -17.96
CA SER A 70 0.38 -1.39 -16.83
C SER A 70 0.95 -0.01 -17.14
N PHE A 71 0.84 0.90 -16.17
CA PHE A 71 1.38 2.25 -16.18
C PHE A 71 2.43 2.36 -15.08
N THR A 72 3.53 3.07 -15.33
CA THR A 72 4.57 3.37 -14.33
C THR A 72 4.99 4.84 -14.45
N HIS A 73 5.43 5.42 -13.35
CA HIS A 73 6.04 6.74 -13.39
C HIS A 73 7.42 6.68 -14.07
N ALA A 74 7.74 7.63 -14.96
CA ALA A 74 8.99 7.64 -15.72
C ALA A 74 10.25 7.61 -14.84
N LYS A 75 10.20 8.22 -13.66
CA LYS A 75 11.29 8.20 -12.65
C LYS A 75 11.72 6.79 -12.20
N TYR A 76 10.85 5.77 -12.33
CA TYR A 76 11.19 4.38 -12.01
C TYR A 76 11.84 3.63 -13.18
N LEU A 77 11.83 4.21 -14.38
CA LEU A 77 12.53 3.66 -15.55
C LEU A 77 14.02 4.03 -15.58
N VAL A 78 14.51 4.81 -14.62
CA VAL A 78 15.94 5.17 -14.54
C VAL A 78 16.76 3.96 -14.11
N ARG A 79 17.68 3.53 -14.97
CA ARG A 79 18.61 2.44 -14.71
C ARG A 79 19.52 2.81 -13.52
N PRO A 80 19.86 1.85 -12.65
CA PRO A 80 20.75 2.09 -11.52
C PRO A 80 22.24 2.13 -11.93
N VAL A 81 22.58 2.75 -13.06
CA VAL A 81 23.96 2.90 -13.53
C VAL A 81 24.59 4.11 -12.85
N GLN A 82 25.80 3.95 -12.31
CA GLN A 82 26.60 5.05 -11.76
C GLN A 82 27.79 5.32 -12.69
N THR A 83 27.56 6.18 -13.68
CA THR A 83 28.62 6.64 -14.60
C THR A 83 28.72 8.15 -14.58
N TYR A 84 29.93 8.67 -14.77
CA TYR A 84 30.13 10.09 -15.00
C TYR A 84 29.76 10.43 -16.43
N VAL A 85 28.99 11.49 -16.60
CA VAL A 85 28.59 12.02 -17.91
C VAL A 85 29.28 13.37 -18.10
N ALA A 86 30.04 13.53 -19.18
CA ALA A 86 30.69 14.79 -19.49
C ALA A 86 29.64 15.85 -19.84
N LEU A 87 29.83 17.08 -19.36
CA LEU A 87 29.07 18.25 -19.78
C LEU A 87 29.94 19.05 -20.74
N GLU A 88 29.66 18.92 -22.03
CA GLU A 88 30.43 19.59 -23.09
C GLU A 88 29.53 20.57 -23.81
N ARG A 89 29.96 21.84 -23.88
CA ARG A 89 29.24 22.92 -24.61
C ARG A 89 27.78 23.09 -24.17
N GLY A 90 27.48 22.79 -22.91
CA GLY A 90 26.13 22.91 -22.37
C GLY A 90 25.25 21.66 -22.53
N GLU A 91 25.79 20.58 -23.09
CA GLU A 91 25.06 19.32 -23.30
C GLU A 91 25.72 18.16 -22.56
N PHE A 92 24.91 17.36 -21.87
CA PHE A 92 25.36 16.11 -21.25
C PHE A 92 25.56 15.03 -22.32
N GLN A 93 26.77 14.46 -22.37
CA GLN A 93 27.16 13.48 -23.37
C GLN A 93 26.80 12.06 -22.93
N PHE A 94 25.54 11.65 -23.14
CA PHE A 94 25.07 10.29 -22.83
C PHE A 94 23.99 9.82 -23.82
N ASP A 95 23.85 8.51 -24.00
CA ASP A 95 22.68 7.94 -24.69
C ASP A 95 21.57 7.66 -23.67
N ALA A 96 20.36 8.16 -23.93
CA ALA A 96 19.20 7.90 -23.10
C ALA A 96 18.91 6.39 -22.91
N ARG A 97 19.29 5.53 -23.86
CA ARG A 97 19.16 4.07 -23.77
C ARG A 97 20.03 3.46 -22.66
N ASP A 98 21.14 4.10 -22.32
CA ASP A 98 22.07 3.64 -21.28
C ASP A 98 21.57 3.97 -19.88
N VAL A 99 20.62 4.91 -19.76
CA VAL A 99 20.11 5.40 -18.47
C VAL A 99 18.61 5.19 -18.26
N LEU A 100 17.83 4.88 -19.30
CA LEU A 100 16.39 4.64 -19.22
C LEU A 100 16.01 3.27 -19.78
N GLN A 101 15.11 2.60 -19.06
CA GLN A 101 14.41 1.40 -19.51
C GLN A 101 13.36 1.79 -20.56
N LYS A 102 13.47 1.22 -21.76
CA LYS A 102 12.46 1.35 -22.83
C LYS A 102 11.64 0.08 -23.07
N THR A 103 12.13 -1.06 -22.58
CA THR A 103 11.53 -2.37 -22.78
C THR A 103 11.55 -3.13 -21.48
N TYR A 104 10.48 -3.87 -21.19
CA TYR A 104 10.42 -4.76 -20.05
C TYR A 104 11.04 -6.11 -20.42
N LEU A 105 12.17 -6.46 -19.79
CA LEU A 105 12.96 -7.65 -20.09
C LEU A 105 12.90 -8.65 -18.93
N GLY A 106 11.70 -8.82 -18.35
CA GLY A 106 11.44 -9.75 -17.26
C GLY A 106 11.78 -9.19 -15.87
N MET A 107 11.89 -10.11 -14.91
CA MET A 107 12.11 -9.86 -13.48
C MET A 107 13.26 -8.88 -13.18
N GLU A 108 14.34 -8.90 -13.97
CA GLU A 108 15.45 -7.96 -13.77
C GLU A 108 15.00 -6.50 -13.94
N THR A 109 14.18 -6.21 -14.95
CA THR A 109 13.63 -4.85 -15.14
C THR A 109 12.78 -4.43 -13.94
N LEU A 110 11.94 -5.33 -13.40
CA LEU A 110 11.14 -5.04 -12.21
C LEU A 110 12.01 -4.77 -10.98
N ASN A 111 13.06 -5.56 -10.77
CA ASN A 111 14.01 -5.34 -9.68
C ASN A 111 14.71 -3.97 -9.81
N GLU A 112 15.11 -3.58 -11.01
CA GLU A 112 15.70 -2.26 -11.26
C GLU A 112 14.71 -1.12 -11.01
N MET A 113 13.44 -1.28 -11.39
CA MET A 113 12.38 -0.32 -11.09
C MET A 113 12.18 -0.17 -9.57
N CYS A 114 12.18 -1.27 -8.81
CA CYS A 114 12.10 -1.24 -7.34
C CYS A 114 13.32 -0.55 -6.71
N ARG A 115 14.53 -0.78 -7.25
CA ARG A 115 15.75 -0.07 -6.81
C ARG A 115 15.66 1.43 -7.12
N ALA A 116 15.16 1.82 -8.29
CA ALA A 116 14.95 3.22 -8.64
C ALA A 116 13.93 3.88 -7.70
N ALA A 117 12.81 3.20 -7.43
CA ALA A 117 11.79 3.66 -6.49
C ALA A 117 12.32 3.85 -5.07
N SER A 118 13.24 2.99 -4.61
CA SER A 118 13.86 3.10 -3.28
C SER A 118 14.51 4.46 -3.01
N ARG A 119 15.01 5.14 -4.05
CA ARG A 119 15.65 6.46 -3.93
C ARG A 119 14.68 7.57 -3.56
N TYR A 120 13.39 7.34 -3.81
CA TYR A 120 12.31 8.28 -3.51
C TYR A 120 11.55 7.91 -2.23
N ALA A 121 11.86 6.76 -1.62
CA ALA A 121 11.19 6.31 -0.41
C ALA A 121 11.75 7.04 0.81
N GLY A 122 10.91 7.84 1.48
CA GLY A 122 11.23 8.42 2.78
C GLY A 122 11.37 7.34 3.87
N ALA A 123 11.97 7.72 5.01
CA ALA A 123 12.18 6.82 6.15
C ALA A 123 10.89 6.13 6.62
N GLU A 124 9.76 6.82 6.50
CA GLU A 124 8.46 6.26 6.84
C GLU A 124 8.11 5.08 5.93
N LYS A 125 7.86 5.35 4.64
CA LYS A 125 7.46 4.33 3.69
C LYS A 125 8.47 3.18 3.57
N ALA A 126 9.77 3.48 3.67
CA ALA A 126 10.80 2.45 3.65
C ALA A 126 10.77 1.55 4.89
N GLY A 127 10.58 2.11 6.09
CA GLY A 127 10.61 1.34 7.33
C GLY A 127 9.33 0.55 7.60
N LEU A 128 8.17 1.01 7.13
CA LEU A 128 6.91 0.26 7.27
C LEU A 128 6.84 -0.94 6.30
N HIS A 129 7.42 -0.81 5.11
CA HIS A 129 7.25 -1.76 4.01
C HIS A 129 7.51 -3.24 4.35
N PRO A 130 8.54 -3.62 5.13
CA PRO A 130 8.72 -5.01 5.52
C PRO A 130 7.50 -5.61 6.23
N MET A 131 6.78 -4.84 7.05
CA MET A 131 5.54 -5.31 7.70
C MET A 131 4.43 -5.52 6.69
N LEU A 132 4.27 -4.60 5.73
CA LEU A 132 3.26 -4.71 4.69
C LEU A 132 3.47 -5.94 3.82
N ALA A 133 4.72 -6.21 3.42
CA ALA A 133 5.07 -7.34 2.55
C ALA A 133 5.08 -8.68 3.30
N GLY A 134 5.40 -8.68 4.60
CA GLY A 134 5.60 -9.90 5.39
C GLY A 134 4.38 -10.38 6.18
N ASN A 135 3.33 -9.56 6.32
CA ASN A 135 2.18 -9.89 7.16
C ASN A 135 0.98 -10.38 6.33
N ALA A 136 0.55 -11.62 6.60
CA ALA A 136 -0.60 -12.27 5.95
C ALA A 136 -1.96 -11.62 6.24
N ASP A 137 -2.04 -10.79 7.30
CA ASP A 137 -3.26 -10.08 7.69
C ASP A 137 -3.53 -8.84 6.83
N VAL A 138 -2.54 -8.37 6.07
CA VAL A 138 -2.64 -7.15 5.27
C VAL A 138 -3.57 -7.37 4.09
N ILE A 139 -4.66 -6.59 4.05
CA ILE A 139 -5.64 -6.63 2.97
C ILE A 139 -5.51 -5.43 2.02
N ASP A 140 -4.94 -4.31 2.47
CA ASP A 140 -4.75 -3.09 1.67
C ASP A 140 -3.66 -2.19 2.28
N ALA A 141 -3.09 -1.32 1.46
CA ALA A 141 -2.05 -0.35 1.83
C ALA A 141 -2.19 0.92 1.01
N GLU A 142 -1.71 2.08 1.49
CA GLU A 142 -1.82 3.37 0.76
C GLU A 142 -3.27 3.74 0.42
N ILE A 143 -4.12 3.84 1.45
CA ILE A 143 -5.58 3.96 1.33
C ILE A 143 -5.98 5.43 1.30
N ALA A 144 -6.44 5.90 0.15
CA ALA A 144 -7.01 7.24 0.01
C ALA A 144 -8.51 7.23 0.35
N LEU A 145 -8.91 7.92 1.42
CA LEU A 145 -10.33 8.02 1.82
C LEU A 145 -11.07 9.16 1.11
N THR A 146 -10.39 10.24 0.75
CA THR A 146 -10.98 11.42 0.09
C THR A 146 -11.46 11.14 -1.34
N ARG A 147 -10.99 10.06 -1.98
CA ARG A 147 -11.38 9.64 -3.33
C ARG A 147 -12.72 8.90 -3.38
N LEU A 148 -13.27 8.50 -2.23
CA LEU A 148 -14.58 7.86 -2.15
C LEU A 148 -15.74 8.83 -2.49
N SER A 149 -15.47 10.14 -2.51
CA SER A 149 -16.43 11.20 -2.82
C SER A 149 -16.32 11.78 -4.23
N SER A 150 -15.35 11.38 -5.04
CA SER A 150 -15.09 11.99 -6.36
C SER A 150 -15.01 10.94 -7.48
N PRO A 151 -15.99 10.90 -8.40
CA PRO A 151 -16.06 9.95 -9.51
C PRO A 151 -14.98 10.09 -10.59
N ASP A 152 -14.06 11.05 -10.50
CA ASP A 152 -13.12 11.38 -11.59
C ASP A 152 -11.63 11.35 -11.16
N ASP A 153 -11.30 10.85 -9.96
CA ASP A 153 -9.91 10.81 -9.50
C ASP A 153 -9.27 9.43 -9.75
N ASP A 154 -8.56 9.32 -10.87
CA ASP A 154 -7.97 8.09 -11.44
C ASP A 154 -6.70 7.60 -10.73
N GLY A 155 -6.44 8.11 -9.53
CA GLY A 155 -5.30 7.67 -8.75
C GLY A 155 -4.01 8.45 -8.99
N GLU A 156 -3.98 9.35 -9.98
CA GLU A 156 -2.78 10.06 -10.39
C GLU A 156 -2.42 11.20 -9.42
N GLU A 157 -1.13 11.35 -9.13
CA GLU A 157 -0.59 12.59 -8.59
C GLU A 157 -0.35 13.50 -9.80
N GLU A 158 -1.24 14.47 -10.04
CA GLU A 158 -1.00 15.57 -10.98
C GLU A 158 0.30 16.29 -10.56
N PRO A 159 1.34 16.34 -11.41
CA PRO A 159 2.58 17.04 -11.11
C PRO A 159 2.32 18.55 -11.13
N GLY A 160 1.97 19.11 -9.96
CA GLY A 160 1.66 20.54 -9.79
C GLY A 160 0.63 20.85 -8.70
N SER A 161 -0.15 19.86 -8.25
CA SER A 161 -1.08 20.01 -7.14
C SER A 161 -0.34 19.96 -5.79
N SER A 162 0.35 21.04 -5.43
CA SER A 162 0.97 21.21 -4.11
C SER A 162 -0.04 21.41 -2.96
N ASP A 163 -1.32 21.66 -3.28
CA ASP A 163 -2.33 22.10 -2.30
C ASP A 163 -3.29 21.01 -1.78
N ARG A 164 -3.20 19.78 -2.30
CA ARG A 164 -3.93 18.63 -1.73
C ARG A 164 -2.98 17.48 -1.51
N ARG A 165 -2.20 17.55 -0.42
CA ARG A 165 -1.65 16.33 0.17
C ARG A 165 -2.85 15.42 0.47
N GLN A 166 -3.06 14.43 -0.37
CA GLN A 166 -4.04 13.39 -0.12
C GLN A 166 -3.54 12.60 1.08
N ASP A 167 -4.13 12.84 2.24
CA ASP A 167 -3.84 12.06 3.43
C ASP A 167 -4.34 10.62 3.19
N ARG A 168 -3.39 9.69 3.09
CA ARG A 168 -3.63 8.25 2.91
C ARG A 168 -3.34 7.53 4.21
N ILE A 169 -4.22 6.61 4.61
CA ILE A 169 -3.95 5.67 5.68
C ILE A 169 -2.94 4.63 5.16
N ASP A 170 -1.94 4.30 5.96
CA ASP A 170 -0.84 3.44 5.51
C ASP A 170 -1.23 1.98 5.28
N ALA A 171 -2.05 1.39 6.16
CA ALA A 171 -2.42 -0.02 6.07
C ALA A 171 -3.86 -0.31 6.53
N ALA A 172 -4.45 -1.35 5.95
CA ALA A 172 -5.60 -2.05 6.52
C ALA A 172 -5.27 -3.53 6.67
N ILE A 173 -5.69 -4.10 7.80
CA ILE A 173 -5.53 -5.52 8.10
C ILE A 173 -6.88 -6.15 8.45
N ALA A 174 -7.06 -7.41 8.08
CA ALA A 174 -8.21 -8.20 8.48
C ALA A 174 -7.87 -9.02 9.72
N VAL A 175 -8.68 -8.89 10.78
CA VAL A 175 -8.53 -9.69 12.01
C VAL A 175 -9.86 -10.28 12.46
N PRO A 176 -9.84 -11.46 13.09
CA PRO A 176 -11.04 -12.02 13.71
C PRO A 176 -11.30 -11.34 15.07
N GLU A 177 -12.51 -10.86 15.29
CA GLU A 177 -13.02 -10.47 16.61
C GLU A 177 -14.31 -11.23 16.89
N ASN A 178 -14.30 -12.10 17.91
CA ASN A 178 -15.44 -12.97 18.24
C ASN A 178 -15.99 -13.72 17.00
N ASP A 179 -15.08 -14.30 16.20
CA ASP A 179 -15.37 -15.00 14.94
C ASP A 179 -15.98 -14.14 13.82
N VAL A 180 -16.01 -12.82 13.98
CA VAL A 180 -16.43 -11.86 12.95
C VAL A 180 -15.18 -11.21 12.36
N PRO A 181 -15.02 -11.18 11.01
CA PRO A 181 -13.90 -10.49 10.40
C PRO A 181 -14.06 -8.98 10.50
N VAL A 182 -13.04 -8.31 11.05
CA VAL A 182 -12.95 -6.87 11.22
C VAL A 182 -11.78 -6.33 10.42
N ILE A 183 -12.01 -5.25 9.66
CA ILE A 183 -10.95 -4.49 9.01
C ILE A 183 -10.50 -3.37 9.94
N ARG A 184 -9.22 -3.39 10.31
CA ARG A 184 -8.59 -2.38 11.17
C ARG A 184 -7.54 -1.58 10.40
N PHE A 185 -7.50 -0.28 10.66
CA PHE A 185 -6.66 0.67 9.94
C PHE A 185 -5.47 1.11 10.78
N TYR A 186 -4.33 1.33 10.13
CA TYR A 186 -3.09 1.75 10.78
C TYR A 186 -2.46 2.93 10.05
N GLU A 187 -2.13 3.95 10.83
CA GLU A 187 -1.18 4.99 10.47
C GLU A 187 0.17 4.63 11.09
N ALA A 188 1.26 4.81 10.35
CA ALA A 188 2.60 4.55 10.82
C ALA A 188 3.46 5.82 10.73
N LYS A 189 4.09 6.20 11.84
CA LYS A 189 5.02 7.31 11.88
C LYS A 189 6.41 6.86 12.27
N HIS A 190 7.40 7.29 11.51
CA HIS A 190 8.79 7.15 11.92
C HIS A 190 9.02 8.04 13.15
N PHE A 191 9.84 7.60 14.08
CA PHE A 191 10.10 8.27 15.36
C PHE A 191 10.54 9.72 15.18
N THR A 192 11.29 10.02 14.12
CA THR A 192 11.76 11.37 13.81
C THR A 192 10.67 12.30 13.27
N ASN A 193 9.46 11.81 12.99
CA ASN A 193 8.37 12.64 12.48
C ASN A 193 7.92 13.64 13.56
N SER A 194 7.96 14.94 13.23
CA SER A 194 7.59 16.02 14.15
C SER A 194 6.13 15.99 14.56
N ALA A 195 5.23 15.41 13.75
CA ALA A 195 3.80 15.29 14.05
C ALA A 195 3.51 14.40 15.27
N LEU A 196 4.49 13.61 15.73
CA LEU A 196 4.43 12.85 16.98
C LEU A 196 4.66 13.71 18.23
N ARG A 197 5.10 14.95 18.07
CA ARG A 197 5.56 15.81 19.17
C ARG A 197 4.65 17.04 19.29
N ALA A 198 4.48 17.50 20.52
CA ALA A 198 3.80 18.76 20.82
C ALA A 198 4.30 19.36 22.14
N SER A 199 4.56 20.67 22.12
CA SER A 199 4.96 21.45 23.29
C SER A 199 3.77 21.82 24.18
N GLY A 200 4.03 22.16 25.44
CA GLY A 200 3.02 22.67 26.38
C GLY A 200 1.80 21.76 26.55
N GLY A 201 0.60 22.34 26.55
CA GLY A 201 -0.68 21.62 26.63
C GLY A 201 -1.24 21.15 25.29
N ASN A 202 -0.54 21.38 24.17
CA ASN A 202 -1.04 21.03 22.85
C ASN A 202 -0.99 19.53 22.58
N LEU A 203 -1.90 19.07 21.72
CA LEU A 203 -1.89 17.72 21.15
C LEU A 203 -0.93 17.64 19.95
N PRO A 204 -0.26 16.49 19.74
CA PRO A 204 0.52 16.25 18.52
C PRO A 204 -0.35 16.29 17.25
N ASP A 205 0.21 16.79 16.15
CA ASP A 205 -0.52 16.94 14.87
C ASP A 205 -1.10 15.62 14.33
N VAL A 206 -0.43 14.49 14.62
CA VAL A 206 -0.92 13.16 14.23
C VAL A 206 -2.28 12.84 14.86
N VAL A 207 -2.61 13.42 16.02
CA VAL A 207 -3.92 13.21 16.65
C VAL A 207 -5.03 13.79 15.78
N ARG A 208 -4.82 15.00 15.23
CA ARG A 208 -5.76 15.61 14.29
C ARG A 208 -5.92 14.73 13.04
N GLN A 209 -4.81 14.24 12.49
CA GLN A 209 -4.83 13.34 11.33
C GLN A 209 -5.67 12.07 11.61
N ILE A 210 -5.47 11.44 12.77
CA ILE A 210 -6.25 10.26 13.18
C ILE A 210 -7.73 10.61 13.33
N THR A 211 -8.08 11.74 13.96
CA THR A 211 -9.47 12.19 14.06
C THR A 211 -10.11 12.47 12.69
N ASP A 212 -9.35 13.02 11.75
CA ASP A 212 -9.82 13.26 10.38
C ASP A 212 -10.12 11.92 9.69
N TYR A 213 -9.28 10.89 9.91
CA TYR A 213 -9.53 9.53 9.45
C TYR A 213 -10.74 8.87 10.12
N GLU A 214 -10.91 9.00 11.43
CA GLU A 214 -12.08 8.46 12.14
C GLU A 214 -13.40 8.95 11.51
N ARG A 215 -13.49 10.27 11.24
CA ARG A 215 -14.66 10.85 10.58
C ARG A 215 -14.87 10.30 9.17
N ALA A 216 -13.81 10.15 8.39
CA ALA A 216 -13.90 9.65 7.03
C ALA A 216 -14.27 8.16 6.99
N LEU A 217 -13.69 7.34 7.87
CA LEU A 217 -14.02 5.91 7.99
C LEU A 217 -15.47 5.71 8.42
N GLU A 218 -15.97 6.54 9.34
CA GLU A 218 -17.38 6.51 9.73
C GLU A 218 -18.29 6.87 8.57
N ALA A 219 -17.97 7.95 7.84
CA ALA A 219 -18.76 8.42 6.71
C ALA A 219 -18.87 7.38 5.57
N TYR A 220 -17.83 6.58 5.36
CA TYR A 220 -17.75 5.58 4.28
C TYR A 220 -17.82 4.14 4.76
N ARG A 221 -18.31 3.89 5.98
CA ARG A 221 -18.29 2.58 6.63
C ARG A 221 -18.89 1.48 5.75
N ALA A 222 -20.03 1.74 5.12
CA ALA A 222 -20.75 0.75 4.31
C ALA A 222 -20.02 0.45 2.99
N GLU A 223 -19.54 1.49 2.31
CA GLU A 223 -18.80 1.39 1.05
C GLU A 223 -17.44 0.72 1.24
N LEU A 224 -16.77 1.00 2.37
CA LEU A 224 -15.54 0.33 2.77
C LEU A 224 -15.80 -1.16 3.03
N SER A 225 -16.86 -1.50 3.78
CA SER A 225 -17.24 -2.88 4.04
C SER A 225 -17.45 -3.67 2.74
N ALA A 226 -18.31 -3.16 1.85
CA ALA A 226 -18.54 -3.78 0.54
C ALA A 226 -17.26 -3.83 -0.32
N GLY A 227 -16.44 -2.78 -0.27
CA GLY A 227 -15.17 -2.74 -1.01
C GLY A 227 -14.15 -3.77 -0.53
N TYR A 228 -14.01 -3.97 0.78
CA TYR A 228 -13.08 -4.94 1.34
C TYR A 228 -13.51 -6.39 1.11
N PHE A 229 -14.81 -6.64 0.96
CA PHE A 229 -15.31 -7.92 0.47
C PHE A 229 -14.77 -8.25 -0.94
N GLU A 230 -14.86 -7.30 -1.87
CA GLU A 230 -14.33 -7.47 -3.23
C GLU A 230 -12.80 -7.55 -3.26
N THR A 231 -12.12 -6.79 -2.39
CA THR A 231 -10.65 -6.88 -2.26
C THR A 231 -10.22 -8.27 -1.78
N ALA A 232 -10.87 -8.84 -0.77
CA ALA A 232 -10.53 -10.17 -0.28
C ALA A 232 -10.63 -11.22 -1.40
N ARG A 233 -11.71 -11.18 -2.19
CA ARG A 233 -11.91 -12.08 -3.35
C ARG A 233 -10.82 -11.92 -4.40
N ALA A 234 -10.47 -10.69 -4.75
CA ALA A 234 -9.40 -10.42 -5.70
C ALA A 234 -8.04 -10.93 -5.18
N LEU A 235 -7.73 -10.74 -3.90
CA LEU A 235 -6.48 -11.23 -3.30
C LEU A 235 -6.39 -12.76 -3.30
N LEU A 236 -7.47 -13.46 -2.98
CA LEU A 236 -7.53 -14.92 -3.11
C LEU A 236 -7.28 -15.34 -4.55
N ARG A 237 -7.96 -14.71 -5.51
CA ARG A 237 -7.77 -15.02 -6.94
C ARG A 237 -6.33 -14.76 -7.40
N PHE A 238 -5.68 -13.69 -6.95
CA PHE A 238 -4.25 -13.49 -7.24
C PHE A 238 -3.35 -14.56 -6.62
N ASN A 239 -3.74 -15.13 -5.47
CA ASN A 239 -3.02 -16.24 -4.86
C ASN A 239 -3.20 -17.52 -5.65
N ASP A 240 -4.42 -17.81 -6.10
CA ASP A 240 -4.72 -18.95 -6.97
C ASP A 240 -3.93 -18.86 -8.29
N MET A 241 -3.87 -17.66 -8.90
CA MET A 241 -3.03 -17.40 -10.07
C MET A 241 -1.55 -17.70 -9.80
N ARG A 242 -1.01 -17.39 -8.61
CA ARG A 242 0.38 -17.75 -8.24
C ARG A 242 0.57 -19.25 -8.16
N ILE A 243 -0.34 -19.93 -7.47
CA ILE A 243 -0.29 -21.39 -7.27
C ILE A 243 -0.35 -22.10 -8.62
N GLN A 244 -1.26 -21.69 -9.50
CA GLN A 244 -1.40 -22.27 -10.83
C GLN A 244 -0.16 -22.02 -11.70
N ALA A 245 0.39 -20.80 -11.67
CA ALA A 245 1.51 -20.40 -12.52
C ALA A 245 2.88 -20.96 -12.07
N PHE A 246 3.05 -21.21 -10.76
CA PHE A 246 4.37 -21.49 -10.16
C PHE A 246 4.38 -22.65 -9.14
N GLY A 247 3.22 -23.28 -8.87
CA GLY A 247 3.04 -24.35 -7.89
C GLY A 247 2.72 -23.86 -6.47
N GLU A 248 2.28 -24.78 -5.61
CA GLU A 248 1.86 -24.53 -4.21
C GLU A 248 2.90 -23.77 -3.38
N SER A 249 4.19 -24.00 -3.60
CA SER A 249 5.27 -23.30 -2.87
C SER A 249 5.35 -21.81 -3.15
N ALA A 250 4.68 -21.32 -4.22
CA ALA A 250 4.60 -19.91 -4.56
C ALA A 250 3.41 -19.20 -3.92
N ALA A 251 2.52 -19.93 -3.23
CA ALA A 251 1.42 -19.36 -2.49
C ALA A 251 1.93 -18.31 -1.49
N ARG A 252 1.24 -17.18 -1.42
CA ARG A 252 1.39 -16.26 -0.29
C ARG A 252 0.48 -16.71 0.83
N SER A 253 0.97 -16.60 2.06
CA SER A 253 0.13 -16.76 3.23
C SER A 253 -0.93 -15.67 3.25
N ILE A 254 -2.20 -16.07 3.33
CA ILE A 254 -3.35 -15.18 3.49
C ILE A 254 -4.03 -15.54 4.80
N ALA A 255 -4.33 -14.54 5.63
CA ALA A 255 -4.93 -14.78 6.95
C ALA A 255 -6.32 -15.43 6.85
N PRO A 256 -6.71 -16.30 7.79
CA PRO A 256 -8.05 -16.91 7.82
C PRO A 256 -9.20 -15.89 7.77
N ALA A 257 -9.03 -14.70 8.36
CA ALA A 257 -10.02 -13.64 8.31
C ALA A 257 -10.28 -13.14 6.88
N ILE A 258 -9.25 -13.08 6.01
CA ILE A 258 -9.41 -12.69 4.61
C ILE A 258 -10.16 -13.77 3.83
N HIS A 259 -9.86 -15.06 4.09
CA HIS A 259 -10.63 -16.18 3.54
C HIS A 259 -12.10 -16.09 3.93
N GLN A 260 -12.37 -15.91 5.22
CA GLN A 260 -13.72 -15.78 5.75
C GLN A 260 -14.48 -14.63 5.09
N ILE A 261 -13.85 -13.47 4.89
CA ILE A 261 -14.46 -12.33 4.19
C ILE A 261 -14.87 -12.72 2.77
N ALA A 262 -13.98 -13.38 2.01
CA ALA A 262 -14.26 -13.72 0.62
C ALA A 262 -15.39 -14.76 0.46
N GLU A 263 -15.51 -15.68 1.43
CA GLU A 263 -16.38 -16.87 1.37
C GLU A 263 -17.76 -16.68 2.03
N THR A 264 -17.83 -16.04 3.21
CA THR A 264 -19.00 -16.22 4.09
C THR A 264 -20.23 -15.40 3.70
N GLY A 265 -20.11 -14.43 2.82
CA GLY A 265 -21.24 -13.63 2.29
C GLY A 265 -21.51 -12.29 2.98
N PRO A 266 -21.46 -12.11 4.32
CA PRO A 266 -21.56 -10.79 4.91
C PRO A 266 -20.21 -10.06 4.76
N ALA A 267 -20.30 -8.79 4.38
CA ALA A 267 -19.15 -7.91 4.30
C ALA A 267 -18.53 -7.68 5.69
N PRO A 268 -17.21 -7.44 5.79
CA PRO A 268 -16.53 -7.32 7.07
C PRO A 268 -16.98 -6.09 7.85
N VAL A 269 -16.86 -6.16 9.17
CA VAL A 269 -17.03 -4.99 10.02
C VAL A 269 -15.83 -4.05 9.82
N ILE A 270 -16.10 -2.75 9.74
CA ILE A 270 -15.06 -1.72 9.62
C ILE A 270 -14.79 -1.15 11.01
N ASP A 271 -13.59 -1.31 11.55
CA ASP A 271 -13.14 -0.58 12.72
C ASP A 271 -12.82 0.86 12.30
N THR A 272 -13.65 1.81 12.74
CA THR A 272 -13.50 3.23 12.35
C THR A 272 -12.53 3.99 13.26
N LEU A 273 -11.80 3.29 14.12
CA LEU A 273 -10.81 3.84 15.05
C LEU A 273 -9.39 3.41 14.64
N PRO A 274 -8.70 4.16 13.76
CA PRO A 274 -7.35 3.83 13.33
C PRO A 274 -6.37 3.73 14.49
N HIS A 275 -5.39 2.87 14.32
CA HIS A 275 -4.29 2.69 15.25
C HIS A 275 -3.06 3.44 14.77
N LEU A 276 -2.24 3.91 15.71
CA LEU A 276 -0.98 4.59 15.45
C LEU A 276 0.18 3.68 15.80
N ILE A 277 1.01 3.36 14.81
CA ILE A 277 2.29 2.69 14.98
C ILE A 277 3.43 3.70 14.96
N ILE A 278 4.34 3.59 15.92
CA ILE A 278 5.56 4.39 16.01
C ILE A 278 6.75 3.44 15.91
N TYR A 279 7.71 3.75 15.05
CA TYR A 279 8.86 2.88 14.78
C TYR A 279 10.12 3.69 14.44
N GLY A 280 11.25 3.01 14.22
CA GLY A 280 12.49 3.69 13.83
C GLY A 280 13.24 4.32 15.02
N PHE A 281 13.08 3.75 16.21
CA PHE A 281 13.79 4.17 17.42
C PHE A 281 14.61 3.04 18.02
N ASP A 282 15.71 3.39 18.67
CA ASP A 282 16.49 2.49 19.51
C ASP A 282 16.06 2.54 20.98
N LYS A 283 16.70 1.73 21.83
CA LYS A 283 16.39 1.68 23.27
C LYS A 283 16.62 3.02 23.97
N ALA A 284 17.69 3.74 23.63
CA ALA A 284 18.00 5.01 24.27
C ALA A 284 16.97 6.09 23.91
N GLN A 285 16.53 6.12 22.65
CA GLN A 285 15.48 7.01 22.17
C GLN A 285 14.10 6.67 22.75
N ARG A 286 13.82 5.37 22.96
CA ARG A 286 12.58 4.92 23.60
C ARG A 286 12.50 5.34 25.06
N ASP A 287 13.62 5.20 25.77
CA ASP A 287 13.71 5.43 27.22
C ASP A 287 13.99 6.93 27.55
N ASP A 288 14.00 7.81 26.55
CA ASP A 288 14.15 9.26 26.72
C ASP A 288 12.95 9.89 27.46
N LEU A 289 13.25 10.69 28.50
CA LEU A 289 12.24 11.29 29.36
C LEU A 289 11.38 12.34 28.64
N ALA A 290 11.93 13.06 27.66
CA ALA A 290 11.17 14.03 26.89
C ALA A 290 10.21 13.33 25.92
N TRP A 291 10.67 12.25 25.27
CA TRP A 291 9.83 11.38 24.45
C TRP A 291 8.70 10.75 25.26
N GLY A 292 8.97 10.25 26.47
CA GLY A 292 7.94 9.67 27.34
C GLY A 292 6.74 10.60 27.57
N LYS A 293 6.97 11.92 27.66
CA LYS A 293 5.88 12.92 27.76
C LYS A 293 5.05 13.02 26.49
N HIS A 294 5.67 12.96 25.31
CA HIS A 294 4.96 12.98 24.04
C HIS A 294 4.15 11.69 23.82
N LEU A 295 4.74 10.54 24.15
CA LEU A 295 4.06 9.25 24.07
C LEU A 295 2.85 9.21 25.00
N ALA A 296 2.97 9.70 26.24
CA ALA A 296 1.85 9.78 27.18
C ALA A 296 0.69 10.64 26.65
N LYS A 297 0.99 11.75 25.97
CA LYS A 297 -0.05 12.56 25.30
C LYS A 297 -0.77 11.79 24.20
N LEU A 298 -0.03 11.06 23.36
CA LEU A 298 -0.61 10.24 22.30
C LEU A 298 -1.51 9.14 22.89
N GLN A 299 -1.03 8.45 23.93
CA GLN A 299 -1.79 7.39 24.61
C GLN A 299 -3.03 7.92 25.33
N ALA A 300 -2.99 9.14 25.87
CA ALA A 300 -4.15 9.77 26.48
C ALA A 300 -5.19 10.20 25.43
N ALA A 301 -4.74 10.71 24.28
CA ALA A 301 -5.61 11.15 23.19
C ALA A 301 -6.20 9.99 22.37
N ILE A 302 -5.47 8.88 22.25
CA ILE A 302 -5.82 7.72 21.42
C ILE A 302 -5.68 6.44 22.27
N PRO A 303 -6.51 6.26 23.31
CA PRO A 303 -6.34 5.21 24.30
C PRO A 303 -6.44 3.81 23.69
N GLY A 304 -5.48 2.94 24.05
CA GLY A 304 -5.45 1.55 23.59
C GLY A 304 -5.02 1.34 22.14
N ARG A 305 -4.80 2.41 21.35
CA ARG A 305 -4.53 2.31 19.90
C ARG A 305 -3.17 2.87 19.48
N VAL A 306 -2.28 3.17 20.42
CA VAL A 306 -0.90 3.64 20.13
C VAL A 306 0.10 2.55 20.48
N ARG A 307 0.95 2.18 19.52
CA ARG A 307 1.96 1.12 19.69
C ARG A 307 3.33 1.55 19.18
N ALA A 308 4.33 1.46 20.03
CA ALA A 308 5.72 1.71 19.69
C ALA A 308 6.44 0.36 19.46
N ILE A 309 7.02 0.14 18.27
CA ILE A 309 7.44 -1.20 17.81
C ILE A 309 8.93 -1.38 17.49
N GLY A 310 9.76 -0.34 17.65
CA GLY A 310 11.18 -0.39 17.30
C GLY A 310 11.40 -0.41 15.79
N ASN A 311 12.36 -1.20 15.28
CA ASN A 311 12.64 -1.30 13.85
C ASN A 311 11.83 -2.45 13.22
N PRO A 312 10.94 -2.19 12.25
CA PRO A 312 10.11 -3.23 11.69
C PRO A 312 10.88 -4.20 10.79
N THR A 313 10.43 -5.45 10.79
CA THR A 313 10.93 -6.55 9.95
C THR A 313 9.75 -7.24 9.29
N ARG A 314 10.01 -8.21 8.38
CA ARG A 314 8.94 -9.01 7.77
C ARG A 314 8.13 -9.85 8.77
N THR A 315 8.70 -10.15 9.94
CA THR A 315 8.00 -10.90 11.00
C THR A 315 7.29 -9.98 12.00
N THR A 316 7.43 -8.66 11.85
CA THR A 316 6.74 -7.70 12.70
C THR A 316 5.29 -7.57 12.26
N VAL A 317 4.35 -7.81 13.17
CA VAL A 317 2.91 -7.80 12.89
C VAL A 317 2.22 -6.55 13.42
N PHE A 318 1.13 -6.14 12.77
CA PHE A 318 0.33 -4.96 13.17
C PHE A 318 -0.53 -5.21 14.42
N ASN A 319 -1.01 -6.45 14.60
CA ASN A 319 -1.79 -6.89 15.75
C ASN A 319 -1.04 -7.94 16.56
N ARG A 320 -0.85 -7.67 17.85
CA ARG A 320 -0.45 -8.59 18.91
C ARG A 320 -1.01 -8.07 20.22
#